data_AF-A0A3B8XVP4-F1
#
_entry.id   AF-A0A3B8XVP4-F1
#
_cell.length_a   1.000
_cell.length_b   1.000
_cell.length_c   1.000
_cell.angle_alpha   90.00
_cell.angle_beta   90.00
_cell.angle_gamma   90.00
#
_symmetry.space_group_name_H-M   'P 1'
#
loop_
_entity.id
_entity.type
_entity.pdbx_description
1 polymer ?
#
loop_
_entity_poly.entity_id
_entity_poly.type
_entity_poly.pdbx_seq_one_letter_code
_entity_poly.pdbx_strand_id
1 'polypeptide(L)'
;VNDPGFRNIDFDRLYEAYKEATKGLIEGGADTIMVETIFDTLNAKAALYAVEDVFEELGFELPIMISGTITDMSGRLLSGQTPEAFWNSVRHVQPFSIGLNCALGAKEMRQHVDTLSRIADTHVSAHPNAGLPNEMGEYDESPEQMAKLVGEFAKSGIVNILGGCCGTTPDHIKAIAEAAKAGKPRAIPQIERRMRLSGLEPFAAD
;
A
#
# COMPACT_ATOMS: atom_id res chain seq x y z
N VAL A 1 26.18 -4.50 7.75
CA VAL A 1 25.82 -5.89 8.09
C VAL A 1 26.94 -6.78 7.55
N ASN A 2 27.65 -7.52 8.42
CA ASN A 2 28.83 -8.31 8.02
C ASN A 2 28.50 -9.80 7.74
N ASP A 3 27.27 -10.23 8.00
CA ASP A 3 26.76 -11.55 7.67
C ASP A 3 25.48 -11.41 6.80
N PRO A 4 25.54 -11.69 5.49
CA PRO A 4 24.39 -11.57 4.59
C PRO A 4 23.34 -12.68 4.78
N GLY A 5 23.68 -13.78 5.47
CA GLY A 5 22.77 -14.90 5.74
C GLY A 5 21.95 -14.73 7.02
N PHE A 6 22.42 -13.92 7.96
CA PHE A 6 21.75 -13.70 9.23
C PHE A 6 20.37 -13.01 9.09
N ARG A 7 19.41 -13.43 9.91
CA ARG A 7 18.06 -12.84 10.01
C ARG A 7 17.72 -12.65 11.49
N ASN A 8 17.26 -11.44 11.86
CA ASN A 8 16.86 -11.11 13.24
C ASN A 8 15.51 -11.71 13.65
N ILE A 9 14.70 -12.09 12.66
CA ILE A 9 13.33 -12.57 12.81
C ILE A 9 13.09 -13.66 11.76
N ASP A 10 12.16 -14.56 12.05
CA ASP A 10 11.69 -15.60 11.13
C ASP A 10 10.21 -15.42 10.81
N PHE A 11 9.73 -16.20 9.85
CA PHE A 11 8.36 -16.12 9.35
C PHE A 11 7.35 -16.47 10.44
N ASP A 12 7.59 -17.57 11.17
CA ASP A 12 6.66 -18.09 12.18
C ASP A 12 6.47 -17.08 13.33
N ARG A 13 7.54 -16.42 13.76
CA ARG A 13 7.43 -15.40 14.81
C ARG A 13 6.67 -14.15 14.36
N LEU A 14 6.80 -13.75 13.09
CA LEU A 14 5.99 -12.67 12.53
C LEU A 14 4.53 -13.10 12.41
N TYR A 15 4.28 -14.32 11.93
CA TYR A 15 2.95 -14.89 11.82
C TYR A 15 2.21 -14.86 13.16
N GLU A 16 2.81 -15.38 14.24
CA GLU A 16 2.17 -15.38 15.57
C GLU A 16 1.84 -13.96 16.05
N ALA A 17 2.77 -13.01 15.86
CA ALA A 17 2.56 -11.62 16.25
C ALA A 17 1.42 -10.95 15.44
N TYR A 18 1.37 -11.18 14.13
CA TYR A 18 0.30 -10.64 13.28
C TYR A 18 -1.05 -11.30 13.55
N LYS A 19 -1.06 -12.58 13.91
CA LYS A 19 -2.27 -13.32 14.29
C LYS A 19 -2.89 -12.74 15.55
N GLU A 20 -2.07 -12.50 16.58
CA GLU A 20 -2.51 -11.84 17.82
C GLU A 20 -3.07 -10.44 17.53
N ALA A 21 -2.33 -9.62 16.78
CA ALA A 21 -2.76 -8.27 16.44
C ALA A 21 -4.08 -8.25 15.64
N THR A 22 -4.24 -9.17 14.68
CA THR A 22 -5.44 -9.28 13.85
C THR A 22 -6.67 -9.62 14.70
N LYS A 23 -6.55 -10.60 15.62
CA LYS A 23 -7.64 -10.93 16.55
C LYS A 23 -8.04 -9.72 17.40
N GLY A 24 -7.06 -9.02 17.97
CA GLY A 24 -7.32 -7.81 18.75
C GLY A 24 -8.02 -6.70 17.96
N LEU A 25 -7.64 -6.48 16.71
CA LEU A 25 -8.31 -5.51 15.83
C LEU A 25 -9.77 -5.90 15.53
N ILE A 26 -10.01 -7.18 15.24
CA ILE A 26 -11.35 -7.70 14.95
C ILE A 26 -12.24 -7.63 16.19
N GLU A 27 -11.74 -8.05 17.36
CA GLU A 27 -12.44 -7.93 18.64
C GLU A 27 -12.76 -6.46 18.99
N GLY A 28 -11.87 -5.54 18.60
CA GLY A 28 -12.06 -4.10 18.71
C GLY A 28 -13.11 -3.51 17.77
N GLY A 29 -13.67 -4.31 16.85
CA GLY A 29 -14.73 -3.90 15.93
C GLY A 29 -14.22 -3.26 14.64
N ALA A 30 -13.01 -3.61 14.17
CA ALA A 30 -12.52 -3.14 12.88
C ALA A 30 -13.40 -3.64 11.71
N ASP A 31 -13.65 -2.77 10.74
CA ASP A 31 -14.40 -3.10 9.51
C ASP A 31 -13.48 -3.57 8.36
N THR A 32 -12.16 -3.41 8.50
CA THR A 32 -11.15 -3.78 7.50
C THR A 32 -9.81 -4.01 8.19
N ILE A 33 -8.97 -4.86 7.60
CA ILE A 33 -7.58 -5.04 8.03
C ILE A 33 -6.66 -4.43 6.98
N MET A 34 -5.80 -3.48 7.38
CA MET A 34 -4.84 -2.85 6.50
C MET A 34 -3.41 -3.22 6.88
N VAL A 35 -2.70 -3.92 5.99
CA VAL A 35 -1.26 -4.17 6.11
C VAL A 35 -0.54 -3.05 5.36
N GLU A 36 -0.07 -2.04 6.10
CA GLU A 36 0.51 -0.82 5.52
C GLU A 36 2.01 -0.64 5.79
N THR A 37 2.60 0.33 5.10
CA THR A 37 4.02 0.67 5.19
C THR A 37 4.91 -0.54 4.95
N ILE A 38 4.51 -1.38 3.98
CA ILE A 38 5.24 -2.60 3.66
C ILE A 38 6.54 -2.22 2.95
N PHE A 39 7.65 -2.36 3.67
CA PHE A 39 9.00 -2.21 3.14
C PHE A 39 9.60 -3.58 2.74
N ASP A 40 9.12 -4.68 3.35
CA ASP A 40 9.52 -6.06 3.07
C ASP A 40 8.30 -6.95 2.78
N THR A 41 8.29 -7.55 1.59
CA THR A 41 7.15 -8.34 1.11
C THR A 41 7.04 -9.70 1.78
N LEU A 42 8.14 -10.27 2.29
CA LEU A 42 8.08 -11.53 3.04
C LEU A 42 7.41 -11.32 4.39
N ASN A 43 7.70 -10.20 5.06
CA ASN A 43 7.00 -9.80 6.28
C ASN A 43 5.51 -9.58 6.01
N ALA A 44 5.16 -8.92 4.91
CA ALA A 44 3.75 -8.76 4.51
C ALA A 44 3.07 -10.10 4.24
N LYS A 45 3.75 -11.08 3.63
CA LYS A 45 3.20 -12.42 3.45
C LYS A 45 2.93 -13.13 4.78
N ALA A 46 3.79 -12.96 5.78
CA ALA A 46 3.53 -13.49 7.12
C ALA A 46 2.28 -12.85 7.74
N ALA A 47 2.11 -11.52 7.57
CA ALA A 47 0.93 -10.81 8.04
C ALA A 47 -0.34 -11.27 7.33
N LEU A 48 -0.32 -11.34 6.00
CA LEU A 48 -1.46 -11.73 5.18
C LEU A 48 -1.89 -13.18 5.46
N TYR A 49 -0.93 -14.09 5.60
CA TYR A 49 -1.20 -15.47 5.98
C TYR A 49 -1.83 -15.55 7.38
N ALA A 50 -1.32 -14.77 8.35
CA ALA A 50 -1.94 -14.68 9.68
C ALA A 50 -3.37 -14.14 9.63
N VAL A 51 -3.65 -13.16 8.77
CA VAL A 51 -5.00 -12.59 8.60
C VAL A 51 -5.97 -13.63 8.02
N GLU A 52 -5.58 -14.34 6.96
CA GLU A 52 -6.42 -15.39 6.36
C GLU A 52 -6.69 -16.53 7.36
N ASP A 53 -5.68 -16.96 8.13
CA ASP A 53 -5.85 -17.98 9.17
C ASP A 53 -6.85 -17.51 10.27
N VAL A 54 -6.81 -16.24 10.67
CA VAL A 54 -7.78 -15.71 11.64
C VAL A 54 -9.19 -15.67 11.06
N PHE A 55 -9.33 -15.31 9.79
CA PHE A 55 -10.63 -15.34 9.12
C PHE A 55 -11.20 -16.76 9.04
N GLU A 56 -10.37 -17.75 8.73
CA GLU A 56 -10.78 -19.16 8.74
C GLU A 56 -11.20 -19.62 10.15
N GLU A 57 -10.42 -19.27 11.19
CA GLU A 57 -10.73 -19.60 12.59
C GLU A 57 -12.07 -18.98 13.06
N LEU A 58 -12.37 -17.76 12.64
CA LEU A 58 -13.58 -17.03 13.04
C LEU A 58 -14.78 -17.32 12.13
N GLY A 59 -14.57 -17.92 10.97
CA GLY A 59 -15.61 -18.26 10.00
C GLY A 59 -16.20 -17.05 9.26
N PHE A 60 -15.48 -15.92 9.22
CA PHE A 60 -15.85 -14.74 8.42
C PHE A 60 -14.62 -13.96 7.99
N GLU A 61 -14.78 -13.15 6.93
CA GLU A 61 -13.71 -12.35 6.35
C GLU A 61 -14.05 -10.85 6.45
N LEU A 62 -13.02 -10.03 6.65
CA LEU A 62 -13.08 -8.58 6.45
C LEU A 62 -12.30 -8.18 5.19
N PRO A 63 -12.65 -7.06 4.53
CA PRO A 63 -11.85 -6.51 3.44
C PRO A 63 -10.39 -6.31 3.86
N ILE A 64 -9.45 -6.83 3.07
CA ILE A 64 -8.01 -6.62 3.25
C ILE A 64 -7.54 -5.45 2.38
N MET A 65 -6.86 -4.47 2.98
CA MET A 65 -6.15 -3.42 2.28
C MET A 65 -4.64 -3.66 2.40
N ILE A 66 -3.91 -3.49 1.29
CA ILE A 66 -2.46 -3.66 1.27
C ILE A 66 -1.82 -2.37 0.79
N SER A 67 -0.84 -1.84 1.54
CA SER A 67 -0.13 -0.63 1.15
C SER A 67 1.38 -0.79 1.30
N GLY A 68 2.08 -0.73 0.16
CA GLY A 68 3.53 -0.74 0.09
C GLY A 68 4.13 0.63 0.34
N THR A 69 5.44 0.68 0.60
CA THR A 69 6.19 1.94 0.65
C THR A 69 7.39 1.88 -0.29
N ILE A 70 7.50 2.87 -1.18
CA ILE A 70 8.63 3.03 -2.09
C ILE A 70 9.61 3.99 -1.42
N THR A 71 10.80 3.50 -1.07
CA THR A 71 11.67 4.22 -0.13
C THR A 71 12.55 5.28 -0.78
N ASP A 72 12.74 5.23 -2.10
CA ASP A 72 13.56 6.21 -2.80
C ASP A 72 13.20 6.33 -4.30
N MET A 73 13.95 7.17 -5.00
CA MET A 73 13.79 7.45 -6.43
C MET A 73 14.13 6.26 -7.35
N SER A 74 14.67 5.14 -6.82
CA SER A 74 14.83 3.91 -7.60
C SER A 74 13.49 3.26 -7.94
N GLY A 75 12.42 3.65 -7.25
CA GLY A 75 11.07 3.17 -7.51
C GLY A 75 10.79 1.78 -6.96
N ARG A 76 11.52 1.37 -5.91
CA ARG A 76 11.42 0.06 -5.28
C ARG A 76 11.03 0.13 -3.82
N LEU A 77 10.45 -0.95 -3.31
CA LEU A 77 10.37 -1.21 -1.88
C LEU A 77 11.80 -1.36 -1.32
N LEU A 78 11.97 -1.23 0.00
CA LEU A 78 13.27 -1.43 0.66
C LEU A 78 13.87 -2.83 0.38
N SER A 79 13.00 -3.83 0.28
CA SER A 79 13.36 -5.21 -0.13
C SER A 79 13.75 -5.35 -1.60
N GLY A 80 13.66 -4.29 -2.41
CA GLY A 80 14.11 -4.23 -3.80
C GLY A 80 13.04 -4.54 -4.85
N GLN A 81 11.79 -4.83 -4.44
CA GLN A 81 10.72 -5.11 -5.39
C GLN A 81 10.20 -3.87 -6.10
N THR A 82 9.94 -3.99 -7.41
CA THR A 82 9.15 -3.01 -8.17
C THR A 82 7.66 -3.10 -7.80
N PRO A 83 6.83 -2.06 -8.08
CA PRO A 83 5.40 -2.11 -7.78
C PRO A 83 4.65 -3.28 -8.43
N GLU A 84 5.04 -3.67 -9.64
CA GLU A 84 4.44 -4.82 -10.33
C GLU A 84 4.86 -6.16 -9.72
N ALA A 85 6.14 -6.31 -9.34
CA ALA A 85 6.61 -7.47 -8.60
C ALA A 85 5.89 -7.60 -7.25
N PHE A 86 5.74 -6.48 -6.53
CA PHE A 86 5.00 -6.43 -5.27
C PHE A 86 3.55 -6.88 -5.46
N TRP A 87 2.84 -6.32 -6.44
CA TRP A 87 1.47 -6.72 -6.76
C TRP A 87 1.35 -8.22 -7.07
N ASN A 88 2.19 -8.76 -7.96
CA ASN A 88 2.22 -10.19 -8.26
C ASN A 88 2.46 -11.05 -7.01
N SER A 89 3.25 -10.55 -6.06
CA SER A 89 3.61 -11.26 -4.84
C SER A 89 2.46 -11.36 -3.84
N VAL A 90 1.53 -10.40 -3.82
CA VAL A 90 0.49 -10.29 -2.79
C VAL A 90 -0.93 -10.48 -3.31
N ARG A 91 -1.18 -10.44 -4.63
CA ARG A 91 -2.54 -10.54 -5.21
C ARG A 91 -3.31 -11.84 -4.91
N HIS A 92 -2.65 -12.87 -4.41
CA HIS A 92 -3.25 -14.17 -4.12
C HIS A 92 -4.33 -14.10 -3.03
N VAL A 93 -4.23 -13.13 -2.11
CA VAL A 93 -5.21 -12.90 -1.03
C VAL A 93 -6.42 -12.08 -1.46
N GLN A 94 -6.56 -11.78 -2.76
CA GLN A 94 -7.69 -11.05 -3.35
C GLN A 94 -8.06 -9.77 -2.57
N PRO A 95 -7.10 -8.86 -2.32
CA PRO A 95 -7.33 -7.73 -1.44
C PRO A 95 -8.38 -6.78 -2.01
N PHE A 96 -9.13 -6.12 -1.12
CA PHE A 96 -10.06 -5.05 -1.47
C PHE A 96 -9.36 -3.87 -2.13
N SER A 97 -8.12 -3.55 -1.71
CA SER A 97 -7.28 -2.57 -2.39
C SER A 97 -5.79 -2.86 -2.27
N ILE A 98 -5.03 -2.39 -3.26
CA ILE A 98 -3.56 -2.33 -3.25
C ILE A 98 -3.12 -0.88 -3.44
N GLY A 99 -2.12 -0.42 -2.69
CA GLY A 99 -1.71 0.97 -2.75
C GLY A 99 -0.31 1.24 -2.27
N LEU A 100 -0.03 2.53 -2.14
CA LEU A 100 1.23 3.04 -1.60
C LEU A 100 0.97 4.09 -0.52
N ASN A 101 1.81 4.08 0.51
CA ASN A 101 1.80 5.07 1.58
C ASN A 101 3.22 5.41 2.03
N CYS A 102 3.36 6.58 2.66
CA CYS A 102 4.60 7.05 3.28
C CYS A 102 5.77 7.21 2.29
N ALA A 103 6.95 7.53 2.84
CA ALA A 103 8.25 7.77 2.23
C ALA A 103 8.33 8.88 1.17
N LEU A 104 7.35 8.98 0.29
CA LEU A 104 7.28 9.92 -0.82
C LEU A 104 6.12 10.92 -0.62
N GLY A 105 6.34 12.13 -1.13
CA GLY A 105 5.26 13.07 -1.38
C GLY A 105 4.42 12.64 -2.59
N ALA A 106 3.30 13.33 -2.81
CA ALA A 106 2.38 13.01 -3.90
C ALA A 106 3.06 13.10 -5.29
N LYS A 107 3.95 14.08 -5.49
CA LYS A 107 4.62 14.27 -6.78
C LYS A 107 5.47 13.04 -7.16
N GLU A 108 6.27 12.53 -6.24
CA GLU A 108 7.18 11.40 -6.46
C GLU A 108 6.40 10.08 -6.53
N MET A 109 5.36 9.94 -5.70
CA MET A 109 4.52 8.73 -5.64
C MET A 109 3.69 8.49 -6.92
N ARG A 110 3.36 9.55 -7.66
CA ARG A 110 2.43 9.52 -8.82
C ARG A 110 2.71 8.42 -9.83
N GLN A 111 3.96 8.25 -10.26
CA GLN A 111 4.31 7.26 -11.30
C GLN A 111 4.15 5.80 -10.81
N HIS A 112 4.33 5.57 -9.52
CA HIS A 112 4.24 4.24 -8.91
C HIS A 112 2.77 3.85 -8.72
N VAL A 113 1.93 4.80 -8.31
CA VAL A 113 0.47 4.63 -8.29
C VAL A 113 -0.07 4.39 -9.69
N ASP A 114 0.41 5.11 -10.70
CA ASP A 114 0.05 4.91 -12.11
C ASP A 114 0.38 3.49 -12.60
N THR A 115 1.50 2.93 -12.13
CA THR A 115 1.90 1.56 -12.44
C THR A 115 0.90 0.57 -11.86
N LEU A 116 0.60 0.65 -10.55
CA LEU A 116 -0.42 -0.17 -9.90
C LEU A 116 -1.80 0.01 -10.57
N SER A 117 -2.14 1.24 -10.94
CA SER A 117 -3.37 1.61 -11.61
C SER A 117 -3.60 0.86 -12.93
N ARG A 118 -2.54 0.53 -13.67
CA ARG A 118 -2.68 -0.23 -14.92
C ARG A 118 -2.81 -1.73 -14.72
N ILE A 119 -2.22 -2.28 -13.67
CA ILE A 119 -1.98 -3.73 -13.54
C ILE A 119 -2.83 -4.42 -12.46
N ALA A 120 -3.37 -3.66 -11.50
CA ALA A 120 -4.17 -4.21 -10.42
C ALA A 120 -5.60 -4.47 -10.88
N ASP A 121 -6.10 -5.69 -10.69
CA ASP A 121 -7.50 -6.06 -10.92
C ASP A 121 -8.41 -5.81 -9.69
N THR A 122 -7.96 -4.93 -8.79
CA THR A 122 -8.67 -4.48 -7.59
C THR A 122 -8.60 -2.96 -7.45
N HIS A 123 -9.16 -2.38 -6.38
CA HIS A 123 -9.08 -0.95 -6.11
C HIS A 123 -7.64 -0.50 -5.82
N VAL A 124 -7.32 0.74 -6.18
CA VAL A 124 -6.02 1.35 -5.89
C VAL A 124 -6.14 2.44 -4.84
N SER A 125 -5.26 2.40 -3.83
CA SER A 125 -5.20 3.41 -2.78
C SER A 125 -3.88 4.20 -2.80
N ALA A 126 -3.90 5.45 -2.35
CA ALA A 126 -2.69 6.25 -2.19
C ALA A 126 -2.78 7.17 -0.96
N HIS A 127 -1.75 7.12 -0.12
CA HIS A 127 -1.63 7.89 1.11
C HIS A 127 -0.23 8.54 1.21
N PRO A 128 0.07 9.56 0.37
CA PRO A 128 1.38 10.21 0.38
C PRO A 128 1.62 10.99 1.68
N ASN A 129 2.89 11.32 1.94
CA ASN A 129 3.25 12.29 2.97
C ASN A 129 2.90 13.71 2.52
N ALA A 130 2.81 14.64 3.48
CA ALA A 130 2.72 16.09 3.22
C ALA A 130 4.08 16.64 2.73
N GLY A 131 4.48 16.21 1.53
CA GLY A 131 5.81 16.44 0.98
C GLY A 131 6.88 15.52 1.56
N LEU A 132 8.14 15.80 1.21
CA LEU A 132 9.31 15.16 1.83
C LEU A 132 9.65 15.87 3.15
N PRO A 133 10.16 15.15 4.17
CA PRO A 133 10.58 15.78 5.41
C PRO A 133 11.74 16.76 5.15
N ASN A 134 11.71 17.91 5.83
CA ASN A 134 12.80 18.88 5.82
C ASN A 134 13.99 18.42 6.68
N GLU A 135 15.06 19.22 6.75
CA GLU A 135 16.28 18.87 7.52
C GLU A 135 16.02 18.66 9.03
N MET A 136 14.91 19.20 9.55
CA MET A 136 14.47 19.03 10.94
C MET A 136 13.52 17.83 11.12
N GLY A 137 13.17 17.13 10.03
CA GLY A 137 12.22 16.02 10.02
C GLY A 137 10.74 16.45 10.00
N GLU A 138 10.47 17.73 9.76
CA GLU A 138 9.11 18.30 9.71
C GLU A 138 8.56 18.27 8.27
N TYR A 139 7.24 18.43 8.13
CA TYR A 139 6.55 18.42 6.84
C TYR A 139 5.94 19.80 6.57
N ASP A 140 6.46 20.49 5.55
CA ASP A 140 6.12 21.88 5.26
C ASP A 140 5.02 22.05 4.20
N GLU A 141 4.56 20.97 3.57
CA GLU A 141 3.52 21.04 2.55
C GLU A 141 2.18 21.37 3.20
N SER A 142 1.56 22.48 2.78
CA SER A 142 0.26 22.91 3.28
C SER A 142 -0.91 22.05 2.75
N PRO A 143 -2.08 22.08 3.42
CA PRO A 143 -3.29 21.42 2.94
C PRO A 143 -3.64 21.72 1.48
N GLU A 144 -3.51 22.98 1.05
CA GLU A 144 -3.83 23.41 -0.31
C GLU A 144 -2.84 22.87 -1.33
N GLN A 145 -1.54 22.84 -1.00
CA GLN A 145 -0.51 22.29 -1.86
C GLN A 145 -0.69 20.79 -2.03
N MET A 146 -0.86 20.06 -0.93
CA MET A 146 -1.06 18.62 -0.95
C MET A 146 -2.34 18.24 -1.71
N ALA A 147 -3.46 18.92 -1.43
CA ALA A 147 -4.72 18.66 -2.11
C ALA A 147 -4.66 18.93 -3.62
N LYS A 148 -3.89 19.92 -4.06
CA LYS A 148 -3.66 20.17 -5.48
C LYS A 148 -2.96 19.00 -6.16
N LEU A 149 -1.94 18.43 -5.53
CA LEU A 149 -1.18 17.30 -6.06
C LEU A 149 -1.99 16.00 -6.00
N VAL A 150 -2.53 15.66 -4.83
CA VAL A 150 -3.32 14.44 -4.62
C VAL A 150 -4.63 14.47 -5.42
N GLY A 151 -5.25 15.65 -5.57
CA GLY A 151 -6.44 15.83 -6.40
C GLY A 151 -6.20 15.57 -7.89
N GLU A 152 -4.95 15.65 -8.37
CA GLU A 152 -4.61 15.22 -9.74
C GLU A 152 -4.81 13.71 -9.91
N PHE A 153 -4.53 12.90 -8.89
CA PHE A 153 -4.69 11.44 -8.97
C PHE A 153 -6.16 11.07 -9.19
N ALA A 154 -7.07 11.78 -8.49
CA ALA A 154 -8.51 11.61 -8.66
C ALA A 154 -8.97 12.09 -10.05
N LYS A 155 -8.46 13.23 -10.54
CA LYS A 155 -8.80 13.77 -11.85
C LYS A 155 -8.31 12.90 -13.01
N SER A 156 -7.13 12.30 -12.88
CA SER A 156 -6.58 11.36 -13.86
C SER A 156 -7.21 9.97 -13.76
N GLY A 157 -8.01 9.70 -12.71
CA GLY A 157 -8.75 8.45 -12.54
C GLY A 157 -7.84 7.26 -12.24
N ILE A 158 -6.72 7.49 -11.54
CA ILE A 158 -5.73 6.43 -11.26
C ILE A 158 -5.88 5.79 -9.87
N VAL A 159 -6.78 6.32 -9.02
CA VAL A 159 -7.04 5.88 -7.64
C VAL A 159 -8.52 5.68 -7.37
N ASN A 160 -8.81 4.87 -6.36
CA ASN A 160 -10.14 4.64 -5.79
C ASN A 160 -10.25 5.19 -4.36
N ILE A 161 -9.14 5.14 -3.60
CA ILE A 161 -9.07 5.58 -2.20
C ILE A 161 -7.90 6.56 -2.07
N LEU A 162 -8.13 7.67 -1.37
CA LEU A 162 -7.14 8.69 -1.11
C LEU A 162 -7.10 9.04 0.37
N GLY A 163 -5.90 9.27 0.87
CA GLY A 163 -5.71 9.84 2.20
C GLY A 163 -4.32 10.46 2.35
N GLY A 164 -3.80 10.42 3.56
CA GLY A 164 -2.53 11.02 3.92
C GLY A 164 -1.76 10.14 4.90
N CYS A 165 -0.43 10.27 4.90
CA CYS A 165 0.45 9.60 5.85
C CYS A 165 1.18 10.63 6.73
N CYS A 166 2.50 10.58 6.85
CA CYS A 166 3.25 11.48 7.72
C CYS A 166 3.11 12.94 7.30
N GLY A 167 2.99 13.82 8.30
CA GLY A 167 2.79 15.26 8.11
C GLY A 167 1.34 15.69 7.82
N THR A 168 0.45 14.75 7.50
CA THR A 168 -0.94 15.09 7.21
C THR A 168 -1.75 15.35 8.48
N THR A 169 -2.70 16.28 8.37
CA THR A 169 -3.58 16.71 9.46
C THR A 169 -5.05 16.64 9.02
N PRO A 170 -6.03 16.79 9.93
CA PRO A 170 -7.43 16.87 9.54
C PRO A 170 -7.72 17.94 8.46
N ASP A 171 -7.01 19.06 8.46
CA ASP A 171 -7.15 20.10 7.43
C ASP A 171 -6.66 19.61 6.06
N HIS A 172 -5.57 18.83 6.02
CA HIS A 172 -5.12 18.16 4.79
C HIS A 172 -6.18 17.19 4.27
N ILE A 173 -6.72 16.34 5.14
CA ILE A 173 -7.74 15.36 4.75
C ILE A 173 -9.00 16.06 4.21
N LYS A 174 -9.43 17.15 4.86
CA LYS A 174 -10.55 17.98 4.37
C LYS A 174 -10.27 18.54 2.98
N ALA A 175 -9.08 19.10 2.75
CA ALA A 175 -8.71 19.66 1.46
C ALA A 175 -8.62 18.57 0.36
N ILE A 176 -8.04 17.40 0.68
CA ILE A 176 -7.98 16.23 -0.21
C ILE A 176 -9.40 15.76 -0.58
N ALA A 177 -10.29 15.64 0.40
CA ALA A 177 -11.67 15.21 0.17
C ALA A 177 -12.42 16.17 -0.77
N GLU A 178 -12.26 17.49 -0.60
CA GLU A 178 -12.85 18.48 -1.52
C GLU A 178 -12.25 18.37 -2.93
N ALA A 179 -10.93 18.23 -3.05
CA ALA A 179 -10.27 18.10 -4.34
C ALA A 179 -10.68 16.80 -5.08
N ALA A 180 -10.88 15.70 -4.35
CA ALA A 180 -11.27 14.41 -4.91
C ALA A 180 -12.65 14.39 -5.55
N LYS A 181 -13.59 15.28 -5.13
CA LYS A 181 -14.96 15.38 -5.70
C LYS A 181 -14.97 15.69 -7.20
N ALA A 182 -13.91 16.30 -7.72
CA ALA A 182 -13.79 16.61 -9.15
C ALA A 182 -13.40 15.39 -10.00
N GLY A 183 -12.93 14.32 -9.38
CA GLY A 183 -12.52 13.08 -10.04
C GLY A 183 -13.63 12.03 -10.10
N LYS A 184 -13.35 10.92 -10.77
CA LYS A 184 -14.14 9.70 -10.68
C LYS A 184 -13.25 8.59 -10.12
N PRO A 185 -13.79 7.65 -9.31
CA PRO A 185 -13.04 6.47 -8.94
C PRO A 185 -12.50 5.77 -10.17
N ARG A 186 -11.24 5.33 -10.09
CA ARG A 186 -10.60 4.53 -11.14
C ARG A 186 -11.47 3.35 -11.55
N ALA A 187 -11.63 3.17 -12.86
CA ALA A 187 -12.22 1.95 -13.40
C ALA A 187 -11.23 0.78 -13.23
N ILE A 188 -11.67 -0.31 -12.60
CA ILE A 188 -10.84 -1.51 -12.44
C ILE A 188 -10.66 -2.17 -13.82
N PRO A 189 -9.42 -2.32 -14.32
CA PRO A 189 -9.16 -2.91 -15.60
C PRO A 189 -9.41 -4.42 -15.58
N GLN A 190 -9.83 -4.97 -16.72
CA GLN A 190 -9.79 -6.41 -16.92
C GLN A 190 -8.35 -6.81 -17.27
N ILE A 191 -7.74 -7.61 -16.42
CA ILE A 191 -6.38 -8.12 -16.61
C ILE A 191 -6.46 -9.51 -17.22
N GLU A 192 -5.75 -9.72 -18.33
CA GLU A 192 -5.65 -11.04 -18.94
C GLU A 192 -5.01 -12.03 -17.96
N ARG A 193 -5.64 -13.20 -17.83
CA ARG A 193 -5.14 -14.27 -16.98
C ARG A 193 -3.89 -14.88 -17.61
N ARG A 194 -2.74 -14.65 -16.96
CA ARG A 194 -1.45 -15.25 -17.32
C ARG A 194 -0.79 -15.86 -16.08
N MET A 195 0.19 -16.74 -16.29
CA MET A 195 1.07 -17.14 -15.20
C MET A 195 1.98 -15.96 -14.86
N ARG A 196 1.76 -15.38 -13.67
CA ARG A 196 2.53 -14.25 -13.14
C ARG A 196 3.36 -14.70 -11.96
N LEU A 197 4.66 -14.48 -12.04
CA LEU A 197 5.64 -14.79 -11.01
C LEU A 197 6.31 -13.49 -10.55
N SER A 198 7.00 -13.57 -9.42
CA SER A 198 7.75 -12.43 -8.88
C SER A 198 9.02 -12.88 -8.18
N GLY A 199 10.14 -12.27 -8.57
CA GLY A 199 11.32 -12.10 -7.73
C GLY A 199 11.35 -10.68 -7.19
N LEU A 200 12.45 -9.96 -7.41
CA LEU A 200 12.50 -8.49 -7.30
C LEU A 200 11.81 -7.79 -8.48
N GLU A 201 11.79 -8.49 -9.63
CA GLU A 201 11.09 -8.10 -10.85
C GLU A 201 9.91 -9.02 -11.12
N PRO A 202 8.88 -8.53 -11.84
CA PRO A 202 7.79 -9.37 -12.30
C PRO A 202 8.25 -10.24 -13.48
N PHE A 203 7.61 -11.40 -13.62
CA PHE A 203 7.68 -12.22 -14.83
C PHE A 203 6.26 -12.65 -15.20
N ALA A 204 5.89 -12.48 -16.46
CA ALA A 204 4.66 -13.00 -17.02
C ALA A 204 5.01 -13.96 -18.15
N ALA A 205 4.50 -15.19 -18.08
CA ALA A 205 4.62 -16.11 -19.21
C ALA A 205 3.74 -15.65 -20.37
N ASP A 206 4.21 -15.93 -21.58
CA ASP A 206 3.48 -15.68 -22.83
C ASP A 206 2.19 -16.49 -22.94
#